data_AF-A0A1E7FIG2-F1
#
_entry.id   AF-A0A1E7FIG2-F1
#
_cell.length_a   1.000
_cell.length_b   1.000
_cell.length_c   1.000
_cell.angle_alpha   90.00
_cell.angle_beta   90.00
_cell.angle_gamma   90.00
#
_symmetry.space_group_name_H-M   'P 1'
#
loop_
_entity.id
_entity.type
_entity.pdbx_description
1 polymer ?
#
loop_
_entity_poly.entity_id
_entity_poly.type
_entity_poly.pdbx_seq_one_letter_code
_entity_poly.pdbx_strand_id
1 'polypeptide(L)'
;MNESALKLQCPYQADRTVSRQSLKKVSIKGYYTMRVLHKIGFVILVIAVVIGSIATYAPALFFKIPNVGFILWAMTGGAMPPFIITGPFDSGNNDWLKDGDVVVSAAAKSGTTWMLFCSHQIRTKGNDEKHPFADVSLSTPWPEFIQTPGESWETHQREKMNTTILPDGTSLKDYWDHKDYPFRIFKSHNHPDQFGDLIGNGGKGKKIKFLAMARNGLDQVASMTPFFNGHIDEFRTLWGGFPPLTTWRTTREDAAERMEELKPGGLLANLSFPYVNKWWKVKDDENVLLIHYADAKADLSGTVSKLAEFYSVELTTKEHTDIVEKCGLKYMKRHEHMFRYTLPLNTDFKASIMKTGSMIRKGENGDGKDLFTDEQKETWRLLEEELYGDDPRKLEWARHGNKL
;
A
#
# COMPACT_ATOMS: atom_id res chain seq x y z
N MET A 1 76.12 -11.97 73.42
CA MET A 1 76.19 -10.51 73.60
C MET A 1 75.33 -9.84 72.54
N ASN A 2 74.26 -9.17 73.01
CA ASN A 2 73.38 -8.13 72.45
C ASN A 2 72.75 -8.17 71.03
N GLU A 3 71.41 -8.12 71.09
CA GLU A 3 70.34 -7.57 70.23
C GLU A 3 70.68 -6.46 69.21
N SER A 4 70.03 -6.47 68.02
CA SER A 4 68.84 -5.63 67.68
C SER A 4 68.55 -5.43 66.15
N ALA A 5 67.35 -5.88 65.73
CA ALA A 5 66.30 -5.31 64.85
C ALA A 5 66.54 -4.43 63.58
N LEU A 6 65.98 -4.90 62.43
CA LEU A 6 65.00 -4.26 61.51
C LEU A 6 65.28 -2.92 60.76
N LYS A 7 65.26 -2.95 59.41
CA LYS A 7 64.25 -2.31 58.48
C LYS A 7 64.78 -1.99 57.06
N LEU A 8 63.92 -2.26 56.07
CA LEU A 8 63.97 -1.79 54.68
C LEU A 8 63.82 -0.27 54.56
N GLN A 9 64.53 0.35 53.61
CA GLN A 9 64.27 1.72 53.15
C GLN A 9 64.31 1.81 51.60
N CYS A 10 63.29 2.47 51.06
CA CYS A 10 63.08 2.81 49.65
C CYS A 10 63.26 4.34 49.49
N PRO A 11 63.88 4.87 48.41
CA PRO A 11 64.02 6.31 48.26
C PRO A 11 62.96 6.93 47.33
N TYR A 12 62.64 8.18 47.67
CA TYR A 12 62.22 9.29 46.80
C TYR A 12 60.72 9.67 46.77
N GLN A 13 60.44 10.81 47.41
CA GLN A 13 59.16 11.54 47.48
C GLN A 13 58.98 12.50 46.28
N ALA A 14 57.71 12.74 45.93
CA ALA A 14 57.26 13.60 44.83
C ALA A 14 57.26 15.10 45.19
N ASP A 15 57.64 15.94 44.21
CA ASP A 15 57.49 17.39 44.21
C ASP A 15 56.12 17.79 43.62
N ARG A 16 55.37 18.66 44.30
CA ARG A 16 54.06 19.20 43.86
C ARG A 16 54.15 20.71 43.71
N THR A 17 54.33 21.18 42.48
CA THR A 17 54.02 22.57 42.10
C THR A 17 53.40 22.63 40.70
N VAL A 18 52.09 22.34 40.60
CA VAL A 18 51.29 22.68 39.40
C VAL A 18 50.54 23.98 39.66
N SER A 19 50.80 25.00 38.83
CA SER A 19 50.30 26.36 39.02
C SER A 19 48.77 26.48 38.84
N ARG A 20 48.13 27.22 39.76
CA ARG A 20 46.67 27.51 39.78
C ARG A 20 46.12 28.20 38.52
N GLN A 21 46.96 28.73 37.62
CA GLN A 21 46.52 29.37 36.38
C GLN A 21 46.16 28.37 35.27
N SER A 22 46.76 27.18 35.26
CA SER A 22 46.48 26.14 34.25
C SER A 22 45.10 25.47 34.45
N LEU A 23 44.69 25.28 35.70
CA LEU A 23 43.41 24.66 36.06
C LEU A 23 42.18 25.54 35.73
N LYS A 24 42.30 26.88 35.75
CA LYS A 24 41.20 27.79 35.38
C LYS A 24 40.90 27.80 33.88
N LYS A 25 41.91 27.67 33.00
CA LYS A 25 41.70 27.64 31.53
C LYS A 25 41.05 26.34 31.04
N VAL A 26 41.36 25.20 31.67
CA VAL A 26 40.75 23.89 31.38
C VAL A 26 39.29 23.84 31.84
N SER A 27 38.97 24.48 32.96
CA SER A 27 37.60 24.56 33.51
C SER A 27 36.63 25.38 32.62
N ILE A 28 37.09 26.49 32.03
CA ILE A 28 36.22 27.35 31.21
C ILE A 28 35.89 26.69 29.87
N LYS A 29 36.87 26.05 29.21
CA LYS A 29 36.65 25.39 27.91
C LYS A 29 35.69 24.20 28.04
N GLY A 30 35.85 23.37 29.09
CA GLY A 30 34.93 22.28 29.41
C GLY A 30 33.52 22.76 29.76
N TYR A 31 33.40 23.86 30.51
CA TYR A 31 32.11 24.48 30.82
C TYR A 31 31.40 25.01 29.57
N TYR A 32 32.12 25.69 28.67
CA TYR A 32 31.56 26.16 27.40
C TYR A 32 31.12 24.99 26.49
N THR A 33 31.93 23.93 26.36
CA THR A 33 31.56 22.74 25.59
C THR A 33 30.32 22.05 26.16
N MET A 34 30.22 21.91 27.49
CA MET A 34 29.02 21.36 28.13
C MET A 34 27.79 22.24 27.93
N ARG A 35 27.93 23.57 27.98
CA ARG A 35 26.82 24.51 27.73
C ARG A 35 26.34 24.46 26.28
N VAL A 36 27.25 24.28 25.33
CA VAL A 36 26.92 24.09 23.91
C VAL A 36 26.19 22.76 23.70
N LEU A 37 26.67 21.66 24.30
CA LEU A 37 25.99 20.36 24.24
C LEU A 37 24.58 20.39 24.86
N HIS A 38 24.40 21.05 26.02
CA HIS A 38 23.07 21.22 26.63
C HIS A 38 22.15 22.08 25.76
N LYS A 39 22.66 23.14 25.12
CA LYS A 39 21.87 23.94 24.18
C LYS A 39 21.47 23.15 22.94
N ILE A 40 22.37 22.33 22.38
CA ILE A 40 22.06 21.44 21.25
C ILE A 40 21.00 20.42 21.67
N GLY A 41 21.17 19.76 22.83
CA GLY A 41 20.19 18.79 23.35
C GLY A 41 18.82 19.43 23.60
N PHE A 42 18.77 20.65 24.15
CA PHE A 42 17.53 21.39 24.34
C PHE A 42 16.87 21.78 23.01
N VAL A 43 17.64 22.21 22.01
CA VAL A 43 17.11 22.53 20.68
C VAL A 43 16.53 21.28 20.00
N ILE A 44 17.22 20.14 20.10
CA ILE A 44 16.70 18.86 19.59
C ILE A 44 15.40 18.48 20.29
N LEU A 45 15.33 18.62 21.61
CA LEU A 45 14.11 18.34 22.39
C LEU A 45 12.95 19.27 21.99
N VAL A 46 13.20 20.57 21.85
CA VAL A 46 12.18 21.53 21.42
C VAL A 46 11.69 21.22 20.01
N ILE A 47 12.60 20.91 19.08
CA ILE A 47 12.24 20.50 17.71
C ILE A 47 11.38 19.22 17.76
N ALA A 48 11.76 18.23 18.56
CA ALA A 48 10.99 16.99 18.72
C ALA A 48 9.59 17.23 19.32
N VAL A 49 9.46 18.09 20.34
CA VAL A 49 8.17 18.44 20.96
C VAL A 49 7.28 19.26 20.02
N VAL A 50 7.86 20.19 19.26
CA VAL A 50 7.13 20.98 18.26
C VAL A 50 6.65 20.08 17.12
N ILE A 51 7.52 19.22 16.60
CA ILE A 51 7.16 18.21 15.60
C ILE A 51 6.05 17.29 16.13
N GLY A 52 6.19 16.75 17.36
CA GLY A 52 5.19 15.91 17.99
C GLY A 52 3.85 16.62 18.20
N SER A 53 3.87 17.90 18.59
CA SER A 53 2.67 18.73 18.75
C SER A 53 1.99 18.98 17.41
N ILE A 54 2.73 19.39 16.38
CA ILE A 54 2.17 19.62 15.04
C ILE A 54 1.63 18.30 14.47
N ALA A 55 2.30 17.16 14.70
CA ALA A 55 1.82 15.83 14.29
C ALA A 55 0.51 15.45 14.99
N THR A 56 0.34 15.86 16.24
CA THR A 56 -0.88 15.60 17.03
C THR A 56 -2.06 16.43 16.51
N TYR A 57 -1.85 17.69 16.14
CA TYR A 57 -2.95 18.62 15.82
C TYR A 57 -3.16 18.89 14.33
N ALA A 58 -2.17 18.63 13.48
CA ALA A 58 -2.19 18.90 12.05
C ALA A 58 -1.36 17.87 11.24
N PRO A 59 -1.71 16.58 11.32
CA PRO A 59 -0.94 15.49 10.69
C PRO A 59 -0.83 15.59 9.17
N ALA A 60 -1.74 16.32 8.51
CA ALA A 60 -1.72 16.57 7.07
C ALA A 60 -0.53 17.43 6.58
N LEU A 61 0.20 18.10 7.48
CA LEU A 61 1.34 18.97 7.14
C LEU A 61 2.68 18.22 6.97
N PHE A 62 2.71 16.91 7.24
CA PHE A 62 3.95 16.13 7.23
C PHE A 62 4.15 15.35 5.93
N PHE A 63 4.42 16.00 4.79
CA PHE A 63 5.19 15.37 3.71
C PHE A 63 6.02 16.37 2.88
N LYS A 64 7.28 15.97 2.63
CA LYS A 64 8.43 16.65 1.99
C LYS A 64 8.71 18.11 2.40
N ILE A 65 9.74 18.31 3.23
CA ILE A 65 10.37 19.63 3.40
C ILE A 65 11.42 19.79 2.29
N PRO A 66 11.30 20.80 1.40
CA PRO A 66 12.30 21.07 0.39
C PRO A 66 13.70 21.23 1.02
N ASN A 67 14.69 20.50 0.48
CA ASN A 67 16.10 20.49 0.93
C ASN A 67 16.41 19.90 2.32
N VAL A 68 15.41 19.39 3.06
CA VAL A 68 15.60 18.78 4.40
C VAL A 68 15.25 17.28 4.42
N GLY A 69 14.39 16.81 3.51
CA GLY A 69 14.00 15.40 3.38
C GLY A 69 12.58 15.10 3.83
N PHE A 70 12.29 13.83 4.09
CA PHE A 70 11.00 13.34 4.57
C PHE A 70 11.01 13.25 6.10
N ILE A 71 10.03 13.85 6.79
CA ILE A 71 9.79 13.53 8.20
C ILE A 71 8.76 12.42 8.24
N LEU A 72 9.16 11.26 8.78
CA LEU A 72 8.37 10.02 8.81
C LEU A 72 7.14 10.19 9.73
N TRP A 73 5.95 10.33 9.13
CA TRP A 73 4.68 9.99 9.79
C TRP A 73 4.62 8.50 10.21
N ALA A 74 5.40 7.63 9.56
CA ALA A 74 5.61 6.25 9.99
C ALA A 74 6.35 6.12 11.36
N MET A 75 7.08 7.15 11.80
CA MET A 75 7.69 7.17 13.15
C MET A 75 6.68 7.55 14.24
N THR A 76 5.54 8.15 13.87
CA THR A 76 4.45 8.49 14.79
C THR A 76 3.32 7.46 14.79
N GLY A 77 3.44 6.38 14.01
CA GLY A 77 2.47 5.27 13.95
C GLY A 77 1.17 5.57 13.21
N GLY A 78 1.10 6.64 12.42
CA GLY A 78 -0.10 7.03 11.69
C GLY A 78 -0.18 6.49 10.26
N ALA A 79 -1.38 6.55 9.65
CA ALA A 79 -1.65 6.04 8.31
C ALA A 79 -0.98 6.88 7.19
N MET A 80 -0.22 6.27 6.29
CA MET A 80 0.43 6.96 5.17
C MET A 80 -0.58 7.64 4.23
N PRO A 81 -0.35 8.91 3.79
CA PRO A 81 -1.09 9.52 2.69
C PRO A 81 -0.87 8.77 1.36
N PRO A 82 -1.87 8.73 0.45
CA PRO A 82 -3.27 9.02 0.75
C PRO A 82 -3.77 8.12 1.88
N PHE A 83 -4.51 8.66 2.86
CA PHE A 83 -4.90 7.92 4.05
C PHE A 83 -5.69 6.66 3.68
N ILE A 84 -4.99 5.53 3.56
CA ILE A 84 -5.58 4.21 3.38
C ILE A 84 -5.84 3.65 4.78
N ILE A 85 -7.11 3.55 5.14
CA ILE A 85 -7.57 3.13 6.46
C ILE A 85 -8.04 1.67 6.43
N THR A 86 -8.01 0.99 7.58
CA THR A 86 -8.55 -0.38 7.73
C THR A 86 -10.00 -0.41 8.22
N GLY A 87 -10.46 0.71 8.80
CA GLY A 87 -11.75 0.88 9.46
C GLY A 87 -13.01 0.39 8.72
N PRO A 88 -13.16 0.53 7.39
CA PRO A 88 -14.42 0.21 6.72
C PRO A 88 -14.84 -1.26 6.80
N PHE A 89 -13.89 -2.16 7.01
CA PHE A 89 -14.15 -3.61 7.06
C PHE A 89 -14.01 -4.20 8.48
N ASP A 90 -13.59 -3.41 9.46
CA ASP A 90 -13.37 -3.86 10.84
C ASP A 90 -14.67 -4.39 11.49
N SER A 91 -14.53 -5.26 12.51
CA SER A 91 -15.61 -6.03 13.15
C SER A 91 -16.69 -5.21 13.89
N GLY A 92 -16.61 -3.87 13.88
CA GLY A 92 -17.65 -2.97 14.40
C GLY A 92 -18.22 -1.97 13.40
N ASN A 93 -17.75 -1.98 12.14
CA ASN A 93 -18.02 -0.91 11.17
C ASN A 93 -18.43 -1.47 9.80
N ASN A 94 -18.84 -2.74 9.77
CA ASN A 94 -19.14 -3.48 8.55
C ASN A 94 -20.65 -3.67 8.31
N ASP A 95 -21.51 -2.97 9.05
CA ASP A 95 -22.98 -3.01 8.94
C ASP A 95 -23.51 -2.54 7.59
N TRP A 96 -22.73 -1.77 6.85
CA TRP A 96 -23.02 -1.33 5.48
C TRP A 96 -22.80 -2.43 4.42
N LEU A 97 -22.08 -3.51 4.75
CA LEU A 97 -21.90 -4.69 3.90
C LEU A 97 -23.16 -5.56 3.85
N LYS A 98 -23.30 -6.34 2.80
CA LYS A 98 -24.41 -7.26 2.53
C LYS A 98 -23.84 -8.62 2.11
N ASP A 99 -24.60 -9.68 2.32
CA ASP A 99 -24.23 -11.00 1.81
C ASP A 99 -24.08 -10.97 0.29
N GLY A 100 -23.04 -11.65 -0.20
CA GLY A 100 -22.69 -11.72 -1.61
C GLY A 100 -21.80 -10.57 -2.10
N ASP A 101 -21.55 -9.53 -1.29
CA ASP A 101 -20.59 -8.49 -1.66
C ASP A 101 -19.22 -9.08 -1.97
N VAL A 102 -18.56 -8.50 -2.98
CA VAL A 102 -17.25 -8.89 -3.44
C VAL A 102 -16.23 -7.82 -3.07
N VAL A 103 -15.14 -8.22 -2.41
CA VAL A 103 -13.96 -7.39 -2.19
C VAL A 103 -12.83 -7.90 -3.09
N VAL A 104 -12.46 -7.10 -4.09
CA VAL A 104 -11.27 -7.36 -4.90
C VAL A 104 -10.07 -6.77 -4.16
N SER A 105 -9.42 -7.61 -3.36
CA SER A 105 -8.25 -7.25 -2.57
C SER A 105 -6.99 -7.81 -3.19
N ALA A 106 -6.47 -7.18 -4.24
CA ALA A 106 -5.23 -7.62 -4.90
C ALA A 106 -4.01 -6.88 -4.33
N ALA A 107 -2.85 -7.53 -4.25
CA ALA A 107 -1.59 -6.85 -3.93
C ALA A 107 -1.39 -5.65 -4.87
N ALA A 108 -0.81 -4.57 -4.34
CA ALA A 108 -0.64 -3.35 -5.12
C ALA A 108 0.19 -3.65 -6.38
N LYS A 109 -0.30 -3.20 -7.55
CA LYS A 109 0.33 -3.44 -8.86
C LYS A 109 0.35 -4.89 -9.34
N SER A 110 -0.49 -5.73 -8.75
CA SER A 110 -0.64 -7.15 -9.14
C SER A 110 -1.87 -7.43 -10.01
N GLY A 111 -2.63 -6.41 -10.43
CA GLY A 111 -3.78 -6.58 -11.34
C GLY A 111 -5.13 -6.12 -10.78
N THR A 112 -5.16 -5.34 -9.69
CA THR A 112 -6.40 -4.89 -9.04
C THR A 112 -7.40 -4.26 -10.01
N THR A 113 -6.99 -3.27 -10.81
CA THR A 113 -7.86 -2.59 -11.79
C THR A 113 -8.45 -3.56 -12.82
N TRP A 114 -7.66 -4.55 -13.24
CA TRP A 114 -8.08 -5.56 -14.19
C TRP A 114 -9.16 -6.46 -13.59
N MET A 115 -8.95 -6.91 -12.35
CA MET A 115 -9.91 -7.75 -11.64
C MET A 115 -11.19 -7.00 -11.24
N LEU A 116 -11.09 -5.71 -10.88
CA LEU A 116 -12.27 -4.86 -10.65
C LEU A 116 -13.10 -4.75 -11.93
N PHE A 117 -12.45 -4.48 -13.07
CA PHE A 117 -13.13 -4.37 -14.35
C PHE A 117 -13.76 -5.71 -14.77
N CYS A 118 -13.03 -6.82 -14.71
CA CYS A 118 -13.59 -8.13 -15.04
C CYS A 118 -14.75 -8.54 -14.13
N SER A 119 -14.64 -8.26 -12.83
CA SER A 119 -15.73 -8.53 -11.89
C SER A 119 -16.96 -7.70 -12.22
N HIS A 120 -16.79 -6.44 -12.64
CA HIS A 120 -17.90 -5.62 -13.11
C HIS A 120 -18.52 -6.16 -14.40
N GLN A 121 -17.70 -6.53 -15.39
CA GLN A 121 -18.19 -7.10 -16.64
C GLN A 121 -18.98 -8.40 -16.39
N ILE A 122 -18.57 -9.22 -15.44
CA ILE A 122 -19.32 -10.42 -15.04
C ILE A 122 -20.62 -10.02 -14.31
N ARG A 123 -20.55 -9.09 -13.34
CA ARG A 123 -21.71 -8.56 -12.61
C ARG A 123 -22.83 -8.07 -13.54
N THR A 124 -22.46 -7.44 -14.65
CA THR A 124 -23.38 -6.86 -15.64
C THR A 124 -23.62 -7.75 -16.85
N LYS A 125 -23.05 -8.96 -16.87
CA LYS A 125 -23.04 -9.87 -18.03
C LYS A 125 -22.59 -9.20 -19.34
N GLY A 126 -21.67 -8.24 -19.22
CA GLY A 126 -21.10 -7.49 -20.33
C GLY A 126 -22.01 -6.39 -20.92
N ASN A 127 -23.12 -6.05 -20.26
CA ASN A 127 -24.07 -5.04 -20.74
C ASN A 127 -23.65 -3.60 -20.36
N ASP A 128 -22.66 -3.07 -21.07
CA ASP A 128 -22.13 -1.72 -20.83
C ASP A 128 -23.10 -0.61 -21.26
N GLU A 129 -24.05 -0.90 -22.16
CA GLU A 129 -25.08 0.05 -22.58
C GLU A 129 -26.01 0.38 -21.42
N LYS A 130 -26.40 -0.64 -20.66
CA LYS A 130 -27.28 -0.48 -19.49
C LYS A 130 -26.50 -0.10 -18.24
N HIS A 131 -25.29 -0.62 -18.08
CA HIS A 131 -24.47 -0.45 -16.88
C HIS A 131 -23.04 -0.05 -17.28
N PRO A 132 -22.81 1.22 -17.65
CA PRO A 132 -21.52 1.67 -18.14
C PRO A 132 -20.46 1.71 -17.03
N PHE A 133 -19.24 1.28 -17.37
CA PHE A 133 -18.07 1.41 -16.49
C PHE A 133 -17.39 2.77 -16.68
N ALA A 134 -18.07 3.85 -16.26
CA ALA A 134 -17.61 5.23 -16.52
C ALA A 134 -16.22 5.55 -15.90
N ASP A 135 -16.01 5.15 -14.65
CA ASP A 135 -14.71 5.15 -13.99
C ASP A 135 -14.67 4.06 -12.91
N VAL A 136 -13.50 3.49 -12.69
CA VAL A 136 -13.25 2.43 -11.71
C VAL A 136 -13.64 2.84 -10.29
N SER A 137 -13.44 4.11 -9.88
CA SER A 137 -13.83 4.57 -8.54
C SER A 137 -15.34 4.68 -8.36
N LEU A 138 -16.10 4.84 -9.45
CA LEU A 138 -17.56 4.93 -9.40
C LEU A 138 -18.19 3.53 -9.32
N SER A 139 -17.77 2.63 -10.19
CA SER A 139 -18.41 1.31 -10.33
C SER A 139 -17.97 0.29 -9.28
N THR A 140 -16.74 0.47 -8.78
CA THR A 140 -16.08 -0.42 -7.81
C THR A 140 -15.30 0.41 -6.79
N PRO A 141 -16.00 1.11 -5.87
CA PRO A 141 -15.39 2.09 -4.98
C PRO A 141 -14.32 1.48 -4.07
N TRP A 142 -13.45 2.35 -3.54
CA TRP A 142 -12.40 1.98 -2.58
C TRP A 142 -12.71 2.60 -1.20
N PRO A 143 -13.47 1.91 -0.34
CA PRO A 143 -13.88 2.42 0.97
C PRO A 143 -12.73 2.86 1.87
N GLU A 144 -11.58 2.20 1.74
CA GLU A 144 -10.39 2.44 2.57
C GLU A 144 -9.65 3.71 2.18
N PHE A 145 -9.90 4.27 1.01
CA PHE A 145 -9.16 5.42 0.53
C PHE A 145 -9.93 6.71 0.83
N ILE A 146 -9.53 7.41 1.90
CA ILE A 146 -10.06 8.74 2.21
C ILE A 146 -9.76 9.68 1.04
N GLN A 147 -10.79 10.30 0.45
CA GLN A 147 -10.64 11.12 -0.76
C GLN A 147 -10.39 12.60 -0.48
N THR A 148 -10.69 13.06 0.75
CA THR A 148 -10.53 14.45 1.19
C THR A 148 -9.64 14.48 2.43
N PRO A 149 -8.52 15.23 2.43
CA PRO A 149 -7.66 15.35 3.61
C PRO A 149 -8.43 15.80 4.86
N GLY A 150 -8.22 15.10 5.98
CA GLY A 150 -8.86 15.41 7.26
C GLY A 150 -10.22 14.76 7.50
N GLU A 151 -10.80 14.07 6.50
CA GLU A 151 -12.04 13.32 6.68
C GLU A 151 -11.80 11.92 7.26
N SER A 152 -12.86 11.32 7.83
CA SER A 152 -12.89 9.94 8.31
C SER A 152 -14.00 9.14 7.64
N TRP A 153 -13.90 7.81 7.75
CA TRP A 153 -14.93 6.90 7.26
C TRP A 153 -16.27 7.08 7.96
N GLU A 154 -16.24 7.11 9.30
CA GLU A 154 -17.41 7.13 10.17
C GLU A 154 -18.23 8.40 10.03
N THR A 155 -17.56 9.54 9.82
CA THR A 155 -18.18 10.86 9.89
C THR A 155 -18.52 11.47 8.54
N HIS A 156 -17.82 11.08 7.46
CA HIS A 156 -17.97 11.76 6.17
C HIS A 156 -18.04 10.77 5.01
N GLN A 157 -17.07 9.88 4.86
CA GLN A 157 -16.93 9.12 3.62
C GLN A 157 -18.07 8.14 3.38
N ARG A 158 -18.49 7.42 4.43
CA ARG A 158 -19.59 6.45 4.36
C ARG A 158 -20.91 7.11 3.98
N GLU A 159 -21.20 8.28 4.55
CA GLU A 159 -22.41 9.05 4.21
C GLU A 159 -22.37 9.50 2.74
N LYS A 160 -21.25 10.11 2.32
CA LYS A 160 -21.08 10.61 0.95
C LYS A 160 -21.22 9.52 -0.10
N MET A 161 -20.78 8.28 0.16
CA MET A 161 -21.03 7.16 -0.75
C MET A 161 -22.52 6.97 -1.09
N ASN A 162 -23.42 7.34 -0.18
CA ASN A 162 -24.86 7.22 -0.34
C ASN A 162 -25.55 8.53 -0.80
N THR A 163 -24.97 9.70 -0.49
CA THR A 163 -25.60 11.01 -0.71
C THR A 163 -24.99 11.82 -1.85
N THR A 164 -23.80 11.46 -2.35
CA THR A 164 -23.13 12.18 -3.44
C THR A 164 -23.94 12.12 -4.74
N ILE A 165 -24.17 13.30 -5.30
CA ILE A 165 -24.70 13.51 -6.65
C ILE A 165 -23.55 13.94 -7.56
N LEU A 166 -23.40 13.25 -8.69
CA LEU A 166 -22.35 13.52 -9.67
C LEU A 166 -22.67 14.77 -10.51
N PRO A 167 -21.69 15.35 -11.22
CA PRO A 167 -21.90 16.57 -12.01
C PRO A 167 -22.99 16.48 -13.09
N ASP A 168 -23.32 15.27 -13.55
CA ASP A 168 -24.39 14.99 -14.51
C ASP A 168 -25.79 14.84 -13.85
N GLY A 169 -25.88 14.99 -12.53
CA GLY A 169 -27.10 14.87 -11.75
C GLY A 169 -27.44 13.44 -11.31
N THR A 170 -26.66 12.44 -11.70
CA THR A 170 -26.88 11.05 -11.29
C THR A 170 -26.39 10.78 -9.87
N SER A 171 -27.02 9.84 -9.16
CA SER A 171 -26.53 9.42 -7.85
C SER A 171 -25.28 8.56 -7.99
N LEU A 172 -24.24 8.83 -7.20
CA LEU A 172 -23.07 7.94 -7.12
C LEU A 172 -23.50 6.52 -6.74
N LYS A 173 -24.55 6.39 -5.89
CA LYS A 173 -25.06 5.11 -5.44
C LYS A 173 -25.55 4.22 -6.58
N ASP A 174 -26.05 4.82 -7.67
CA ASP A 174 -26.52 4.08 -8.85
C ASP A 174 -25.36 3.43 -9.62
N TYR A 175 -24.11 3.84 -9.40
CA TYR A 175 -22.94 3.20 -10.02
C TYR A 175 -22.42 2.00 -9.23
N TRP A 176 -22.45 2.04 -7.89
CA TRP A 176 -21.85 1.00 -7.05
C TRP A 176 -22.84 0.06 -6.36
N ASP A 177 -24.08 0.49 -6.09
CA ASP A 177 -25.16 -0.27 -5.47
C ASP A 177 -26.47 -0.07 -6.26
N HIS A 178 -26.40 -0.34 -7.57
CA HIS A 178 -27.55 -0.35 -8.47
C HIS A 178 -28.47 -1.55 -8.14
N LYS A 179 -29.78 -1.33 -8.19
CA LYS A 179 -30.79 -2.37 -7.86
C LYS A 179 -30.74 -3.62 -8.74
N ASP A 180 -30.23 -3.49 -9.96
CA ASP A 180 -30.13 -4.61 -10.92
C ASP A 180 -28.86 -5.45 -10.70
N TYR A 181 -27.92 -5.00 -9.86
CA TYR A 181 -26.70 -5.74 -9.62
C TYR A 181 -26.96 -6.95 -8.71
N PRO A 182 -26.48 -8.15 -9.09
CA PRO A 182 -26.59 -9.32 -8.22
C PRO A 182 -25.70 -9.23 -6.96
N PHE A 183 -24.66 -8.39 -6.98
CA PHE A 183 -23.74 -8.15 -5.87
C PHE A 183 -23.01 -6.81 -6.04
N ARG A 184 -22.45 -6.26 -4.96
CA ARG A 184 -21.59 -5.06 -5.02
C ARG A 184 -20.12 -5.44 -5.06
N ILE A 185 -19.27 -4.53 -5.54
CA ILE A 185 -17.84 -4.77 -5.71
C ILE A 185 -17.06 -3.62 -5.05
N PHE A 186 -16.10 -3.95 -4.20
CA PHE A 186 -15.24 -2.99 -3.50
C PHE A 186 -13.78 -3.31 -3.78
N LYS A 187 -12.97 -2.26 -3.93
CA LYS A 187 -11.52 -2.36 -4.00
C LYS A 187 -10.93 -2.46 -2.59
N SER A 188 -9.87 -3.26 -2.45
CA SER A 188 -8.97 -3.22 -1.30
C SER A 188 -7.53 -3.59 -1.68
N HIS A 189 -6.59 -3.31 -0.78
CA HIS A 189 -5.23 -3.88 -0.79
C HIS A 189 -4.91 -4.63 0.50
N ASN A 190 -5.88 -4.76 1.40
CA ASN A 190 -5.70 -5.37 2.71
C ASN A 190 -5.50 -6.89 2.62
N HIS A 191 -4.84 -7.42 3.64
CA HIS A 191 -4.70 -8.86 3.86
C HIS A 191 -5.74 -9.35 4.89
N PRO A 192 -5.96 -10.67 5.03
CA PRO A 192 -7.01 -11.25 5.86
C PRO A 192 -7.14 -10.66 7.27
N ASP A 193 -6.04 -10.47 8.00
CA ASP A 193 -6.10 -9.96 9.38
C ASP A 193 -6.75 -8.56 9.52
N GLN A 194 -6.84 -7.78 8.44
CA GLN A 194 -7.46 -6.45 8.43
C GLN A 194 -8.96 -6.50 8.09
N PHE A 195 -9.51 -7.66 7.76
CA PHE A 195 -10.94 -7.85 7.57
C PHE A 195 -11.64 -8.41 8.82
N GLY A 196 -10.87 -8.62 9.90
CA GLY A 196 -11.35 -9.17 11.16
C GLY A 196 -12.16 -10.44 10.96
N ASP A 197 -13.38 -10.45 11.50
CA ASP A 197 -14.27 -11.59 11.48
C ASP A 197 -14.99 -11.76 10.12
N LEU A 198 -14.64 -11.06 9.04
CA LEU A 198 -15.25 -11.30 7.73
C LEU A 198 -14.68 -12.54 7.02
N ILE A 199 -13.55 -13.08 7.49
CA ILE A 199 -12.87 -14.24 6.91
C ILE A 199 -12.76 -15.34 7.98
N GLY A 200 -13.01 -16.59 7.62
CA GLY A 200 -12.76 -17.72 8.52
C GLY A 200 -13.80 -17.94 9.63
N ASN A 201 -14.99 -17.34 9.53
CA ASN A 201 -16.03 -17.44 10.57
C ASN A 201 -16.74 -18.81 10.72
N GLY A 202 -16.26 -19.86 10.06
CA GLY A 202 -16.94 -21.17 10.06
C GLY A 202 -18.41 -21.05 9.63
N GLY A 203 -18.71 -20.13 8.71
CA GLY A 203 -20.05 -19.88 8.17
C GLY A 203 -20.96 -18.95 9.01
N LYS A 204 -20.45 -18.31 10.06
CA LYS A 204 -21.21 -17.32 10.86
C LYS A 204 -20.98 -15.88 10.33
N GLY A 205 -21.97 -15.00 10.43
CA GLY A 205 -21.83 -13.61 9.95
C GLY A 205 -22.05 -13.43 8.45
N LYS A 206 -21.63 -12.27 7.91
CA LYS A 206 -21.90 -11.90 6.51
C LYS A 206 -21.03 -12.73 5.55
N LYS A 207 -21.62 -13.20 4.45
CA LYS A 207 -20.92 -13.96 3.40
C LYS A 207 -20.31 -13.02 2.38
N ILE A 208 -19.11 -12.52 2.68
CA ILE A 208 -18.35 -11.61 1.81
C ILE A 208 -17.34 -12.43 1.01
N LYS A 209 -17.35 -12.27 -0.32
CA LYS A 209 -16.41 -12.94 -1.21
C LYS A 209 -15.16 -12.09 -1.40
N PHE A 210 -13.99 -12.68 -1.28
CA PHE A 210 -12.70 -12.03 -1.43
C PHE A 210 -11.97 -12.56 -2.65
N LEU A 211 -11.81 -11.71 -3.67
CA LEU A 211 -10.91 -11.99 -4.79
C LEU A 211 -9.53 -11.41 -4.48
N ALA A 212 -8.59 -12.28 -4.13
CA ALA A 212 -7.20 -11.93 -3.88
C ALA A 212 -6.33 -12.22 -5.11
N MET A 213 -5.33 -11.37 -5.36
CA MET A 213 -4.42 -11.58 -6.48
C MET A 213 -2.99 -11.15 -6.13
N ALA A 214 -2.04 -12.03 -6.45
CA ALA A 214 -0.61 -11.76 -6.36
C ALA A 214 0.05 -11.79 -7.75
N ARG A 215 1.31 -11.35 -7.79
CA ARG A 215 2.16 -11.33 -8.99
C ARG A 215 3.59 -11.59 -8.55
N ASN A 216 4.43 -12.05 -9.47
CA ASN A 216 5.87 -12.10 -9.30
C ASN A 216 6.39 -10.80 -8.66
N GLY A 217 7.15 -10.94 -7.56
CA GLY A 217 7.56 -9.81 -6.74
C GLY A 217 8.36 -8.75 -7.49
N LEU A 218 9.32 -9.16 -8.33
CA LEU A 218 10.12 -8.22 -9.12
C LEU A 218 9.28 -7.47 -10.17
N ASP A 219 8.31 -8.14 -10.79
CA ASP A 219 7.37 -7.50 -11.71
C ASP A 219 6.42 -6.52 -10.99
N GLN A 220 6.04 -6.85 -9.75
CA GLN A 220 5.28 -5.95 -8.88
C GLN A 220 6.09 -4.67 -8.60
N VAL A 221 7.34 -4.81 -8.16
CA VAL A 221 8.24 -3.68 -7.89
C VAL A 221 8.46 -2.84 -9.14
N ALA A 222 8.78 -3.47 -10.28
CA ALA A 222 8.99 -2.80 -11.55
C ALA A 222 7.75 -2.02 -12.03
N SER A 223 6.56 -2.43 -11.60
CA SER A 223 5.32 -1.72 -11.90
C SER A 223 5.01 -0.56 -10.95
N MET A 224 5.71 -0.43 -9.83
CA MET A 224 5.42 0.58 -8.80
C MET A 224 5.92 1.98 -9.19
N THR A 225 7.15 2.09 -9.68
CA THR A 225 7.74 3.38 -10.10
C THR A 225 6.91 4.11 -11.17
N PRO A 226 6.58 3.49 -12.33
CA PRO A 226 5.77 4.18 -13.33
C PRO A 226 4.36 4.52 -12.81
N PHE A 227 3.84 3.77 -11.83
CA PHE A 227 2.58 4.10 -11.18
C PHE A 227 2.69 5.36 -10.31
N PHE A 228 3.73 5.49 -9.49
CA PHE A 228 3.95 6.71 -8.69
C PHE A 228 4.11 7.94 -9.60
N ASN A 229 4.91 7.82 -10.65
CA ASN A 229 5.13 8.89 -11.63
C ASN A 229 3.87 9.24 -12.45
N GLY A 230 2.95 8.28 -12.58
CA GLY A 230 1.69 8.40 -13.30
C GLY A 230 0.62 9.25 -12.63
N HIS A 231 0.76 9.60 -11.35
CA HIS A 231 -0.19 10.50 -10.69
C HIS A 231 -0.09 11.92 -11.25
N ILE A 232 -1.18 12.69 -11.20
CA ILE A 232 -1.20 14.12 -11.55
C ILE A 232 -0.71 15.01 -10.40
N ASP A 233 -0.27 16.22 -10.69
CA ASP A 233 0.34 17.11 -9.71
C ASP A 233 -0.69 17.70 -8.73
N GLU A 234 -1.93 17.88 -9.17
CA GLU A 234 -3.06 18.30 -8.34
C GLU A 234 -3.34 17.27 -7.25
N PHE A 235 -3.27 15.97 -7.61
CA PHE A 235 -3.43 14.89 -6.64
C PHE A 235 -2.27 14.85 -5.64
N ARG A 236 -1.03 15.04 -6.10
CA ARG A 236 0.12 15.15 -5.20
C ARG A 236 -0.04 16.31 -4.24
N THR A 237 -0.45 17.46 -4.76
CA THR A 237 -0.67 18.68 -3.97
C THR A 237 -1.73 18.44 -2.88
N LEU A 238 -2.82 17.75 -3.23
CA LEU A 238 -3.86 17.35 -2.28
C LEU A 238 -3.30 16.53 -1.10
N TRP A 239 -2.27 15.71 -1.33
CA TRP A 239 -1.65 14.85 -0.33
C TRP A 239 -0.25 15.30 0.11
N GLY A 240 0.02 16.61 0.08
CA GLY A 240 1.28 17.16 0.60
C GLY A 240 2.52 16.66 -0.15
N GLY A 241 2.39 16.33 -1.43
CA GLY A 241 3.47 15.84 -2.29
C GLY A 241 3.53 14.32 -2.48
N PHE A 242 2.60 13.56 -1.91
CA PHE A 242 2.52 12.10 -2.11
C PHE A 242 1.55 11.70 -3.26
N PRO A 243 1.83 10.66 -4.05
CA PRO A 243 3.06 9.87 -4.07
C PRO A 243 4.24 10.68 -4.59
N PRO A 244 5.44 10.48 -4.01
CA PRO A 244 6.61 11.27 -4.37
C PRO A 244 6.92 11.07 -5.85
N LEU A 245 7.16 12.19 -6.53
CA LEU A 245 7.78 12.17 -7.84
C LEU A 245 9.28 11.95 -7.63
N THR A 246 9.79 10.78 -8.05
CA THR A 246 11.21 10.47 -7.92
C THR A 246 12.02 11.24 -8.96
N THR A 247 11.68 11.08 -10.25
CA THR A 247 12.13 11.92 -11.37
C THR A 247 11.10 11.92 -12.51
N TRP A 248 11.32 12.73 -13.56
CA TRP A 248 10.48 12.76 -14.76
C TRP A 248 10.69 11.55 -15.69
N ARG A 249 11.72 10.72 -15.43
CA ARG A 249 11.95 9.41 -16.09
C ARG A 249 11.79 8.30 -15.06
N THR A 250 11.55 7.07 -15.52
CA THR A 250 11.72 5.90 -14.64
C THR A 250 13.18 5.49 -14.75
N THR A 251 13.96 5.64 -13.68
CA THR A 251 15.35 5.17 -13.65
C THR A 251 15.48 3.83 -12.91
N ARG A 252 16.64 3.19 -13.03
CA ARG A 252 16.93 1.96 -12.26
C ARG A 252 17.04 2.27 -10.76
N GLU A 253 17.51 3.46 -10.42
CA GLU A 253 17.59 3.95 -9.05
C GLU A 253 16.19 4.10 -8.43
N ASP A 254 15.25 4.71 -9.16
CA ASP A 254 13.87 4.84 -8.68
C ASP A 254 13.21 3.47 -8.43
N ALA A 255 13.52 2.47 -9.26
CA ALA A 255 13.03 1.11 -9.06
C ALA A 255 13.69 0.43 -7.86
N ALA A 256 14.99 0.67 -7.63
CA ALA A 256 15.71 0.19 -6.46
C ALA A 256 15.12 0.74 -5.16
N GLU A 257 14.75 2.02 -5.12
CA GLU A 257 14.06 2.59 -3.96
C GLU A 257 12.71 1.89 -3.69
N ARG A 258 11.91 1.65 -4.73
CA ARG A 258 10.63 0.92 -4.56
C ARG A 258 10.87 -0.51 -4.07
N MET A 259 11.98 -1.13 -4.45
CA MET A 259 12.37 -2.44 -3.93
C MET A 259 12.59 -2.37 -2.43
N GLU A 260 13.37 -1.39 -1.94
CA GLU A 260 13.59 -1.21 -0.50
C GLU A 260 12.29 -0.92 0.26
N GLU A 261 11.38 -0.12 -0.31
CA GLU A 261 10.07 0.14 0.30
C GLU A 261 9.18 -1.10 0.41
N LEU A 262 9.29 -2.04 -0.53
CA LEU A 262 8.49 -3.27 -0.57
C LEU A 262 9.15 -4.45 0.16
N LYS A 263 10.41 -4.35 0.59
CA LYS A 263 11.06 -5.36 1.43
C LYS A 263 10.48 -5.35 2.86
N PRO A 264 10.65 -6.43 3.64
CA PRO A 264 10.32 -6.40 5.07
C PRO A 264 10.95 -5.21 5.80
N GLY A 265 10.16 -4.52 6.61
CA GLY A 265 10.59 -3.28 7.30
C GLY A 265 10.50 -2.01 6.44
N GLY A 266 10.29 -2.13 5.13
CA GLY A 266 10.03 -1.02 4.22
C GLY A 266 8.62 -0.42 4.39
N LEU A 267 8.45 0.80 3.91
CA LEU A 267 7.21 1.57 4.06
C LEU A 267 5.97 0.91 3.45
N LEU A 268 6.15 0.17 2.36
CA LEU A 268 5.11 -0.49 1.59
C LEU A 268 5.12 -2.01 1.80
N ALA A 269 5.86 -2.52 2.80
CA ALA A 269 6.05 -3.95 3.03
C ALA A 269 4.73 -4.73 3.10
N ASN A 270 3.68 -4.16 3.71
CA ASN A 270 2.38 -4.81 3.84
C ASN A 270 1.68 -5.08 2.49
N LEU A 271 2.13 -4.45 1.39
CA LEU A 271 1.57 -4.62 0.05
C LEU A 271 2.29 -5.73 -0.76
N SER A 272 3.33 -6.38 -0.21
CA SER A 272 4.14 -7.40 -0.89
C SER A 272 4.15 -8.74 -0.11
N PHE A 273 5.16 -8.99 0.72
CA PHE A 273 5.43 -10.29 1.33
C PHE A 273 4.39 -10.73 2.37
N PRO A 274 4.03 -9.89 3.37
CA PRO A 274 3.00 -10.25 4.34
C PRO A 274 1.66 -10.54 3.67
N TYR A 275 1.34 -9.84 2.58
CA TYR A 275 0.11 -10.04 1.83
C TYR A 275 0.00 -11.49 1.31
N VAL A 276 1.01 -11.98 0.58
CA VAL A 276 0.99 -13.34 0.00
C VAL A 276 0.87 -14.39 1.11
N ASN A 277 1.67 -14.24 2.17
CA ASN A 277 1.66 -15.17 3.29
C ASN A 277 0.31 -15.28 3.99
N LYS A 278 -0.38 -14.15 4.18
CA LYS A 278 -1.65 -14.14 4.90
C LYS A 278 -2.79 -14.67 4.04
N TRP A 279 -2.87 -14.28 2.77
CA TRP A 279 -3.85 -14.83 1.84
C TRP A 279 -3.66 -16.33 1.58
N TRP A 280 -2.41 -16.82 1.53
CA TRP A 280 -2.13 -18.23 1.34
C TRP A 280 -2.73 -19.13 2.44
N LYS A 281 -2.78 -18.64 3.68
CA LYS A 281 -3.30 -19.39 4.83
C LYS A 281 -4.81 -19.62 4.76
N VAL A 282 -5.54 -18.76 4.06
CA VAL A 282 -7.00 -18.80 3.95
C VAL A 282 -7.48 -19.06 2.53
N LYS A 283 -6.58 -19.42 1.60
CA LYS A 283 -6.89 -19.62 0.18
C LYS A 283 -7.91 -20.74 -0.07
N ASP A 284 -8.07 -21.65 0.89
CA ASP A 284 -8.98 -22.80 0.83
C ASP A 284 -10.35 -22.50 1.47
N ASP A 285 -10.57 -21.28 1.98
CA ASP A 285 -11.89 -20.80 2.42
C ASP A 285 -12.82 -20.62 1.21
N GLU A 286 -14.08 -21.06 1.32
CA GLU A 286 -15.07 -21.00 0.23
C GLU A 286 -15.35 -19.58 -0.27
N ASN A 287 -15.11 -18.58 0.59
CA ASN A 287 -15.30 -17.18 0.26
C ASN A 287 -14.02 -16.51 -0.23
N VAL A 288 -12.92 -17.23 -0.39
CA VAL A 288 -11.64 -16.70 -0.87
C VAL A 288 -11.28 -17.32 -2.20
N LEU A 289 -11.03 -16.47 -3.19
CA LEU A 289 -10.41 -16.87 -4.44
C LEU A 289 -9.06 -16.19 -4.56
N LEU A 290 -7.98 -16.96 -4.37
CA LEU A 290 -6.61 -16.52 -4.59
C LEU A 290 -6.16 -16.89 -6.02
N ILE A 291 -5.74 -15.90 -6.80
CA ILE A 291 -5.23 -16.12 -8.17
C ILE A 291 -3.90 -15.39 -8.42
N HIS A 292 -3.15 -15.86 -9.40
CA HIS A 292 -1.89 -15.25 -9.78
C HIS A 292 -2.03 -14.51 -11.12
N TYR A 293 -1.42 -13.32 -11.22
CA TYR A 293 -1.46 -12.50 -12.43
C TYR A 293 -0.99 -13.25 -13.68
N ALA A 294 0.08 -14.06 -13.55
CA ALA A 294 0.62 -14.82 -14.68
C ALA A 294 -0.36 -15.87 -15.21
N ASP A 295 -1.10 -16.55 -14.33
CA ASP A 295 -2.10 -17.55 -14.71
C ASP A 295 -3.30 -16.88 -15.37
N ALA A 296 -3.76 -15.77 -14.78
CA ALA A 296 -4.86 -14.99 -15.32
C ALA A 296 -4.55 -14.46 -16.73
N LYS A 297 -3.29 -14.07 -16.96
CA LYS A 297 -2.82 -13.62 -18.26
C LYS A 297 -2.71 -14.77 -19.26
N ALA A 298 -2.20 -15.92 -18.82
CA ALA A 298 -2.02 -17.08 -19.69
C ALA A 298 -3.35 -17.65 -20.19
N ASP A 299 -4.39 -17.61 -19.35
CA ASP A 299 -5.72 -18.15 -19.64
C ASP A 299 -6.83 -17.21 -19.14
N LEU A 300 -7.02 -16.09 -19.84
CA LEU A 300 -8.07 -15.12 -19.51
C LEU A 300 -9.47 -15.73 -19.61
N SER A 301 -9.69 -16.56 -20.62
CA SER A 301 -10.97 -17.25 -20.83
C SER A 301 -11.36 -18.12 -19.64
N GLY A 302 -10.44 -18.99 -19.20
CA GLY A 302 -10.63 -19.81 -17.99
C GLY A 302 -10.73 -18.97 -16.73
N THR A 303 -10.02 -17.85 -16.65
CA THR A 303 -10.12 -16.92 -15.51
C THR A 303 -11.50 -16.28 -15.42
N VAL A 304 -12.07 -15.81 -16.54
CA VAL A 304 -13.44 -15.27 -16.55
C VAL A 304 -14.44 -16.33 -16.10
N SER A 305 -14.30 -17.59 -16.56
CA SER A 305 -15.15 -18.69 -16.09
C SER A 305 -15.00 -18.93 -14.59
N LYS A 306 -13.78 -18.98 -14.07
CA LYS A 306 -13.48 -19.17 -12.65
C LYS A 306 -14.08 -18.05 -11.78
N LEU A 307 -13.97 -16.80 -12.25
CA LEU A 307 -14.56 -15.65 -11.57
C LEU A 307 -16.10 -15.71 -11.59
N ALA A 308 -16.71 -16.07 -12.73
CA ALA A 308 -18.15 -16.17 -12.86
C ALA A 308 -18.73 -17.26 -11.93
N GLU A 309 -18.08 -18.43 -11.87
CA GLU A 309 -18.40 -19.49 -10.92
C GLU A 309 -18.26 -19.01 -9.47
N PHE A 310 -17.13 -18.38 -9.14
CA PHE A 310 -16.89 -17.84 -7.80
C PHE A 310 -17.93 -16.80 -7.40
N TYR A 311 -18.43 -15.99 -8.34
CA TYR A 311 -19.51 -15.02 -8.08
C TYR A 311 -20.91 -15.61 -8.19
N SER A 312 -21.04 -16.89 -8.57
CA SER A 312 -22.32 -17.56 -8.79
C SER A 312 -23.16 -16.88 -9.89
N VAL A 313 -22.49 -16.42 -10.96
CA VAL A 313 -23.11 -15.80 -12.13
C VAL A 313 -23.02 -16.75 -13.31
N GLU A 314 -24.17 -17.13 -13.85
CA GLU A 314 -24.24 -17.89 -15.10
C GLU A 314 -24.11 -16.95 -16.30
N LEU A 315 -23.17 -17.29 -17.20
CA LEU A 315 -22.92 -16.61 -18.45
C LEU A 315 -23.24 -17.54 -19.62
N THR A 316 -23.93 -17.02 -20.61
CA THR A 316 -24.03 -17.66 -21.92
C THR A 316 -22.68 -17.63 -22.63
N THR A 317 -22.49 -18.49 -23.65
CA THR A 317 -21.27 -18.49 -24.47
C THR A 317 -20.97 -17.12 -25.08
N LYS A 318 -22.01 -16.38 -25.49
CA LYS A 318 -21.85 -15.04 -26.05
C LYS A 318 -21.38 -14.05 -24.99
N GLU A 319 -22.07 -13.98 -23.84
CA GLU A 319 -21.69 -13.08 -22.74
C GLU A 319 -20.25 -13.35 -22.28
N HIS A 320 -19.89 -14.62 -22.12
CA HIS A 320 -18.53 -15.01 -21.77
C HIS A 320 -17.50 -14.52 -22.81
N THR A 321 -17.75 -14.77 -24.10
CA THR A 321 -16.85 -14.34 -25.19
C THR A 321 -16.67 -12.82 -25.20
N ASP A 322 -17.76 -12.07 -25.08
CA ASP A 322 -17.74 -10.60 -25.05
C ASP A 322 -16.96 -10.08 -23.83
N ILE A 323 -17.18 -10.68 -22.65
CA ILE A 323 -16.47 -10.31 -21.43
C ILE A 323 -14.97 -10.58 -21.56
N VAL A 324 -14.58 -11.73 -22.12
CA VAL A 324 -13.16 -12.07 -22.35
C VAL A 324 -12.50 -11.05 -23.28
N GLU A 325 -13.17 -10.61 -24.35
CA GLU A 325 -12.65 -9.56 -25.23
C GLU A 325 -12.43 -8.25 -24.47
N LYS A 326 -13.44 -7.82 -23.71
CA LYS A 326 -13.39 -6.56 -22.94
C LYS A 326 -12.30 -6.58 -21.87
N CYS A 327 -12.20 -7.69 -21.14
CA CYS A 327 -11.15 -7.92 -20.15
C CYS A 327 -9.75 -8.02 -20.75
N GLY A 328 -9.62 -8.17 -22.06
CA GLY A 328 -8.32 -8.26 -22.73
C GLY A 328 -7.53 -6.95 -22.67
N LEU A 329 -6.21 -7.06 -22.56
CA LEU A 329 -5.28 -5.92 -22.51
C LEU A 329 -5.52 -4.92 -23.66
N LYS A 330 -5.77 -5.42 -24.88
CA LYS A 330 -6.00 -4.60 -26.07
C LYS A 330 -7.24 -3.73 -25.91
N TYR A 331 -8.32 -4.24 -25.33
CA TYR A 331 -9.54 -3.47 -25.09
C TYR A 331 -9.32 -2.46 -23.97
N MET A 332 -8.77 -2.89 -22.84
CA MET A 332 -8.51 -1.99 -21.70
C MET A 332 -7.59 -0.82 -22.06
N LYS A 333 -6.57 -1.04 -22.91
CA LYS A 333 -5.72 0.05 -23.43
C LYS A 333 -6.49 1.06 -24.27
N ARG A 334 -7.39 0.60 -25.15
CA ARG A 334 -8.24 1.51 -25.96
C ARG A 334 -9.20 2.32 -25.11
N HIS A 335 -9.58 1.80 -23.94
CA HIS A 335 -10.54 2.41 -23.02
C HIS A 335 -9.87 2.87 -21.71
N GLU A 336 -8.61 3.28 -21.77
CA GLU A 336 -7.83 3.62 -20.58
C GLU A 336 -8.38 4.79 -19.75
N HIS A 337 -9.25 5.61 -20.34
CA HIS A 337 -9.94 6.71 -19.68
C HIS A 337 -10.80 6.25 -18.49
N MET A 338 -11.33 5.01 -18.51
CA MET A 338 -12.17 4.44 -17.45
C MET A 338 -11.37 4.02 -16.20
N PHE A 339 -10.04 4.02 -16.28
CA PHE A 339 -9.15 3.48 -15.25
C PHE A 339 -8.30 4.57 -14.59
N ARG A 340 -8.73 5.83 -14.65
CA ARG A 340 -7.93 6.96 -14.16
C ARG A 340 -8.16 7.30 -12.69
N TYR A 341 -9.17 6.69 -12.07
CA TYR A 341 -9.54 6.83 -10.65
C TYR A 341 -9.96 8.26 -10.32
N THR A 342 -11.25 8.52 -10.37
CA THR A 342 -11.84 9.77 -9.88
C THR A 342 -11.93 9.79 -8.35
N LEU A 343 -12.11 10.98 -7.77
CA LEU A 343 -12.40 11.20 -6.35
C LEU A 343 -13.85 11.70 -6.17
N PRO A 344 -14.88 10.86 -6.40
CA PRO A 344 -16.27 11.32 -6.40
C PRO A 344 -16.76 11.89 -5.06
N LEU A 345 -16.11 11.56 -3.94
CA LEU A 345 -16.47 12.01 -2.60
C LEU A 345 -15.76 13.32 -2.20
N ASN A 346 -14.84 13.80 -3.05
CA ASN A 346 -14.16 15.07 -2.89
C ASN A 346 -14.79 16.11 -3.84
N THR A 347 -15.58 17.02 -3.27
CA THR A 347 -16.30 18.03 -4.06
C THR A 347 -15.38 19.04 -4.73
N ASP A 348 -14.17 19.24 -4.21
CA ASP A 348 -13.23 20.26 -4.68
C ASP A 348 -12.26 19.70 -5.74
N PHE A 349 -12.17 18.37 -5.87
CA PHE A 349 -11.31 17.69 -6.81
C PHE A 349 -12.07 17.26 -8.06
N LYS A 350 -11.90 17.99 -9.17
CA LYS A 350 -12.64 17.76 -10.43
C LYS A 350 -11.92 16.89 -11.47
N ALA A 351 -10.77 16.31 -11.11
CA ALA A 351 -9.94 15.51 -12.01
C ALA A 351 -9.95 14.01 -11.64
N SER A 352 -9.28 13.20 -12.45
CA SER A 352 -8.87 11.85 -12.07
C SER A 352 -7.43 11.87 -11.55
N ILE A 353 -7.08 11.02 -10.59
CA ILE A 353 -5.78 11.07 -9.92
C ILE A 353 -4.61 10.61 -10.80
N MET A 354 -4.89 9.86 -11.87
CA MET A 354 -3.90 9.34 -12.80
C MET A 354 -3.89 10.09 -14.14
N LYS A 355 -2.68 10.28 -14.69
CA LYS A 355 -2.47 10.67 -16.08
C LYS A 355 -2.97 9.56 -17.01
N THR A 356 -3.52 9.96 -18.16
CA THR A 356 -3.91 9.07 -19.26
C THR A 356 -2.76 8.12 -19.61
N GLY A 357 -3.06 6.84 -19.85
CA GLY A 357 -2.07 5.79 -20.15
C GLY A 357 -1.23 5.26 -18.98
N SER A 358 -1.39 5.80 -17.76
CA SER A 358 -0.52 5.40 -16.65
C SER A 358 -0.93 4.10 -15.95
N MET A 359 -2.22 3.74 -15.96
CA MET A 359 -2.70 2.54 -15.26
C MET A 359 -2.55 1.26 -16.07
N ILE A 360 -2.75 1.29 -17.39
CA ILE A 360 -2.67 0.12 -18.28
C ILE A 360 -1.42 0.24 -19.17
N ARG A 361 -0.24 -0.09 -18.61
CA ARG A 361 1.07 0.14 -19.27
C ARG A 361 1.46 -0.96 -20.27
N LYS A 362 2.10 -2.03 -19.81
CA LYS A 362 2.56 -3.14 -20.66
C LYS A 362 1.69 -4.38 -20.52
N GLY A 363 1.26 -4.70 -19.29
CA GLY A 363 0.50 -5.92 -19.02
C GLY A 363 1.33 -7.19 -19.27
N GLU A 364 2.64 -7.13 -19.05
CA GLU A 364 3.61 -8.18 -19.36
C GLU A 364 4.23 -8.80 -18.11
N ASN A 365 4.67 -10.06 -18.21
CA ASN A 365 5.49 -10.72 -17.19
C ASN A 365 6.97 -10.55 -17.56
N GLY A 366 7.85 -10.49 -16.56
CA GLY A 366 9.30 -10.45 -16.74
C GLY A 366 9.91 -9.07 -16.91
N ASP A 367 9.14 -7.98 -16.83
CA ASP A 367 9.66 -6.60 -16.85
C ASP A 367 10.67 -6.37 -15.71
N GLY A 368 10.50 -7.04 -14.57
CA GLY A 368 11.42 -6.93 -13.43
C GLY A 368 12.81 -7.53 -13.70
N LYS A 369 12.93 -8.51 -14.60
CA LYS A 369 14.20 -9.22 -14.83
C LYS A 369 15.29 -8.31 -15.40
N ASP A 370 14.91 -7.37 -16.27
CA ASP A 370 15.83 -6.47 -16.98
C ASP A 370 16.11 -5.17 -16.21
N LEU A 371 15.31 -4.89 -15.18
CA LEU A 371 15.35 -3.64 -14.43
C LEU A 371 16.34 -3.68 -13.26
N PHE A 372 16.49 -4.83 -12.61
CA PHE A 372 17.27 -4.99 -11.38
C PHE A 372 18.63 -5.68 -11.62
N THR A 373 19.62 -5.32 -10.80
CA THR A 373 20.95 -5.94 -10.83
C THR A 373 20.90 -7.38 -10.31
N ASP A 374 21.95 -8.16 -10.60
CA ASP A 374 22.03 -9.55 -10.10
C ASP A 374 22.03 -9.63 -8.57
N GLU A 375 22.69 -8.69 -7.90
CA GLU A 375 22.69 -8.57 -6.43
C GLU A 375 21.29 -8.28 -5.87
N GLN A 376 20.54 -7.37 -6.51
CA GLN A 376 19.16 -7.05 -6.11
C GLN A 376 18.23 -8.24 -6.30
N LYS A 377 18.35 -8.94 -7.44
CA LYS A 377 17.58 -10.16 -7.73
C LYS A 377 17.90 -11.26 -6.73
N GLU A 378 19.17 -11.44 -6.38
CA GLU A 378 19.59 -12.45 -5.41
C GLU A 378 19.08 -12.12 -4.00
N THR A 379 19.17 -10.85 -3.59
CA THR A 379 18.61 -10.39 -2.31
C THR A 379 17.11 -10.68 -2.24
N TRP A 380 16.36 -10.37 -3.31
CA TRP A 380 14.93 -10.65 -3.38
C TRP A 380 14.63 -12.14 -3.33
N ARG A 381 15.40 -12.96 -4.06
CA ARG A 381 15.27 -14.43 -4.09
C ARG A 381 15.45 -15.03 -2.69
N LEU A 382 16.46 -14.59 -1.95
CA LEU A 382 16.72 -15.04 -0.58
C LEU A 382 15.59 -14.65 0.38
N LEU A 383 15.03 -13.43 0.25
CA LEU A 383 13.87 -13.02 1.04
C LEU A 383 12.62 -13.86 0.72
N GLU A 384 12.37 -14.19 -0.55
CA GLU A 384 11.27 -15.09 -0.91
C GLU A 384 11.46 -16.48 -0.28
N GLU A 385 12.67 -17.02 -0.27
CA GLU A 385 12.98 -18.31 0.38
C GLU A 385 12.81 -18.25 1.90
N GLU A 386 13.28 -17.19 2.53
CA GLU A 386 13.11 -16.99 3.97
C GLU A 386 11.63 -16.87 4.36
N LEU A 387 10.85 -16.10 3.60
CA LEU A 387 9.49 -15.72 3.97
C LEU A 387 8.42 -16.68 3.44
N TYR A 388 8.70 -17.42 2.37
CA TYR A 388 7.75 -18.35 1.76
C TYR A 388 8.21 -19.81 1.78
N GLY A 389 9.45 -20.10 2.16
CA GLY A 389 10.04 -21.44 2.11
C GLY A 389 9.44 -22.45 3.10
N ASP A 390 8.56 -22.01 4.01
CA ASP A 390 7.73 -22.88 4.85
C ASP A 390 6.73 -23.72 4.03
N ASP A 391 6.36 -23.29 2.82
CA ASP A 391 5.58 -24.09 1.86
C ASP A 391 6.18 -23.96 0.44
N PRO A 392 6.85 -25.01 -0.09
CA PRO A 392 7.43 -24.97 -1.43
C PRO A 392 6.43 -24.63 -2.54
N ARG A 393 5.14 -24.99 -2.37
CA ARG A 393 4.09 -24.64 -3.35
C ARG A 393 3.79 -23.15 -3.32
N LYS A 394 3.81 -22.53 -2.14
CA LYS A 394 3.63 -21.07 -1.98
C LYS A 394 4.77 -20.31 -2.62
N LEU A 395 6.01 -20.74 -2.37
CA LEU A 395 7.20 -20.13 -2.95
C LEU A 395 7.15 -20.19 -4.49
N GLU A 396 6.88 -21.38 -5.05
CA GLU A 396 6.75 -21.56 -6.50
C GLU A 396 5.60 -20.70 -7.06
N TRP A 397 4.46 -20.72 -6.38
CA TRP A 397 3.28 -19.94 -6.78
C TRP A 397 3.53 -18.44 -6.79
N ALA A 398 4.20 -17.91 -5.75
CA ALA A 398 4.50 -16.48 -5.66
C ALA A 398 5.48 -16.02 -6.77
N ARG A 399 6.39 -16.90 -7.19
CA ARG A 399 7.39 -16.58 -8.23
C ARG A 399 6.82 -16.70 -9.63
N HIS A 400 5.99 -17.70 -9.89
CA HIS A 400 5.66 -18.14 -11.24
C HIS A 400 4.16 -18.21 -11.54
N GLY A 401 3.30 -18.22 -10.53
CA GLY A 401 1.92 -18.69 -10.65
C GLY A 401 1.87 -20.21 -10.62
N ASN A 402 1.03 -20.81 -11.45
CA ASN A 402 0.53 -22.19 -11.43
C ASN A 402 -0.84 -22.28 -10.76
N LYS A 403 -1.79 -22.92 -11.44
CA LYS A 403 -3.17 -23.09 -10.97
C LYS A 403 -3.15 -23.80 -9.60
N LEU A 404 -3.71 -23.12 -8.58
CA LEU A 404 -3.96 -23.66 -7.24
C LEU A 404 -5.07 -24.70 -7.25
#